data_AF-A0A521UTV1-F1
#
_entry.id   AF-A0A521UTV1-F1
#
_cell.length_a   1.000
_cell.length_b   1.000
_cell.length_c   1.000
_cell.angle_alpha   90.00
_cell.angle_beta   90.00
_cell.angle_gamma   90.00
#
_symmetry.space_group_name_H-M   'P 1'
#
loop_
_entity.id
_entity.type
_entity.pdbx_description
1 polymer ?
#
loop_
_entity_poly.entity_id
_entity_poly.type
_entity_poly.pdbx_seq_one_letter_code
_entity_poly.pdbx_strand_id
1 'polypeptide(L)'
;MMKVRADVKCYHCGHISGELIGSPDEPIRARLFKPASTFRGLVPRPGQPLRCNRCGGPVYLEDVSLVREPVGARPQRDEQHVKDWDLARAS
;
A
#
# COMPACT_ATOMS: atom_id res chain seq x y z
N MET A 1 0.93 1.85 18.55
CA MET A 1 2.20 2.61 18.32
C MET A 1 1.92 3.69 17.27
N MET A 2 2.75 4.74 17.19
CA MET A 2 2.61 5.76 16.14
C MET A 2 3.25 5.27 14.84
N LYS A 3 2.53 5.42 13.73
CA LYS A 3 3.01 5.14 12.38
C LYS A 3 2.72 6.33 11.46
N VAL A 4 3.44 6.43 10.36
CA VAL A 4 3.17 7.35 9.26
C VAL A 4 2.43 6.58 8.17
N ARG A 5 1.34 7.15 7.67
CA ARG A 5 0.61 6.69 6.48
C ARG A 5 0.73 7.75 5.39
N ALA A 6 0.94 7.33 4.15
CA ALA A 6 0.95 8.22 2.99
C ALA A 6 0.49 7.50 1.73
N ASP A 7 -0.16 8.22 0.81
CA ASP A 7 -0.59 7.70 -0.48
C ASP A 7 0.54 7.79 -1.51
N VAL A 8 0.70 6.76 -2.32
CA VAL A 8 1.71 6.71 -3.39
C VAL A 8 1.08 7.13 -4.71
N LYS A 9 1.19 8.42 -5.04
CA LYS A 9 0.54 9.03 -6.21
C LYS A 9 1.50 9.25 -7.36
N CYS A 10 1.04 9.04 -8.58
CA CYS A 10 1.82 9.27 -9.79
C CYS A 10 1.85 10.74 -10.21
N TYR A 11 3.03 11.25 -10.54
CA TYR A 11 3.20 12.59 -11.11
C TYR A 11 2.56 12.76 -12.49
N HIS A 12 2.49 11.69 -13.29
CA HIS A 12 2.06 11.80 -14.69
C HIS A 12 0.56 11.60 -14.88
N CYS A 13 -0.02 10.58 -14.24
CA CYS A 13 -1.42 10.22 -14.46
C CYS A 13 -2.31 10.42 -13.22
N GLY A 14 -1.74 10.89 -12.11
CA GLY A 14 -2.47 11.09 -10.85
C GLY A 14 -2.96 9.80 -10.16
N HIS A 15 -2.65 8.63 -10.72
CA HIS A 15 -3.10 7.35 -10.16
C HIS A 15 -2.42 7.05 -8.82
N ILE A 16 -3.20 6.60 -7.84
CA ILE A 16 -2.73 6.10 -6.55
C ILE A 16 -2.45 4.61 -6.67
N SER A 17 -1.18 4.23 -6.53
CA SER A 17 -0.73 2.84 -6.66
C SER A 17 -0.91 2.03 -5.37
N GLY A 18 -1.05 2.71 -4.23
CA GLY A 18 -1.14 2.10 -2.91
C GLY A 18 -0.75 3.10 -1.83
N GLU A 19 -0.45 2.57 -0.66
CA GLU A 19 -0.14 3.33 0.54
C GLU A 19 1.19 2.89 1.12
N LEU A 20 1.88 3.78 1.83
CA LEU A 20 3.07 3.47 2.61
C LEU A 20 2.73 3.62 4.09
N ILE A 21 2.95 2.57 4.88
CA ILE A 21 2.72 2.58 6.31
C ILE A 21 4.02 2.21 7.03
N GLY A 22 4.62 3.15 7.74
CA GLY A 22 5.97 3.01 8.33
C GLY A 22 6.12 3.61 9.71
N SER A 23 7.24 3.32 10.37
CA SER A 23 7.66 4.05 11.57
C SER A 23 8.15 5.45 11.15
N PRO A 24 7.82 6.52 11.88
CA PRO A 24 8.31 7.88 11.59
C PRO A 24 9.85 7.97 11.63
N ASP A 25 10.48 7.12 12.42
CA ASP A 25 11.94 7.13 12.67
C ASP A 25 12.73 6.25 11.68
N GLU A 26 12.06 5.56 10.75
CA GLU A 26 12.70 4.70 9.77
C GLU A 26 12.65 5.29 8.36
N PRO A 27 13.73 5.14 7.55
CA PRO A 27 13.68 5.50 6.15
C PRO A 27 12.54 4.78 5.45
N ILE A 28 11.71 5.52 4.72
CA ILE A 28 10.58 4.96 3.96
C ILE A 28 11.14 4.04 2.86
N ARG A 29 11.09 2.73 3.13
CA ARG A 29 11.56 1.67 2.23
C ARG A 29 10.39 0.99 1.52
N ALA A 30 10.63 0.47 0.32
CA ALA A 30 9.64 -0.27 -0.48
C ALA A 30 8.94 -1.44 0.27
N ARG A 31 9.56 -1.99 1.33
CA ARG A 31 8.95 -3.02 2.20
C ARG A 31 7.69 -2.57 2.94
N LEU A 32 7.46 -1.25 3.06
CA LEU A 32 6.32 -0.67 3.75
C LEU A 32 5.15 -0.36 2.80
N PHE A 33 5.32 -0.65 1.51
CA PHE A 33 4.33 -0.37 0.48
C PHE A 33 3.21 -1.42 0.53
N LYS A 34 2.00 -0.96 0.88
CA LYS A 34 0.76 -1.70 0.77
C LYS A 34 0.11 -1.36 -0.59
N PRO A 35 0.12 -2.26 -1.58
CA PRO A 35 -0.50 -1.98 -2.87
C PRO A 35 -2.01 -1.75 -2.71
N ALA A 36 -2.57 -0.85 -3.53
CA ALA A 36 -4.02 -0.69 -3.62
C ALA A 36 -4.66 -1.97 -4.17
N SER A 37 -5.95 -2.21 -3.91
CA SER A 37 -6.68 -3.38 -4.42
C SER A 37 -6.66 -3.48 -5.96
N THR A 38 -6.49 -2.35 -6.65
CA THR A 38 -6.36 -2.28 -8.12
C THR A 38 -4.92 -2.47 -8.62
N PHE A 39 -3.96 -2.78 -7.75
CA PHE A 39 -2.56 -2.94 -8.12
C PHE A 39 -2.35 -4.24 -8.90
N ARG A 40 -1.93 -4.11 -10.16
CA ARG A 40 -1.61 -5.23 -11.07
C ARG A 40 -0.12 -5.26 -11.45
N GLY A 41 0.76 -4.95 -10.50
CA GLY A 41 2.21 -4.90 -10.71
C GLY A 41 2.98 -5.88 -9.82
N LEU A 42 4.28 -6.03 -10.06
CA LEU A 42 5.17 -6.63 -9.07
C LEU A 42 5.37 -5.66 -7.92
N VAL A 43 5.27 -6.15 -6.68
CA VAL A 43 5.71 -5.38 -5.52
C VAL A 43 7.22 -5.14 -5.67
N PRO A 44 7.69 -3.88 -5.66
CA PRO A 44 9.09 -3.58 -5.88
C PRO A 44 9.96 -4.21 -4.79
N ARG A 45 11.12 -4.71 -5.20
CA ARG A 45 12.09 -5.31 -4.26
C ARG A 45 12.69 -4.20 -3.37
N PRO A 46 13.18 -4.53 -2.16
CA PRO A 46 13.91 -3.59 -1.32
C PRO A 46 15.05 -2.93 -2.12
N GLY A 47 15.13 -1.60 -2.10
CA GLY A 47 16.14 -0.83 -2.84
C GLY A 47 15.77 -0.47 -4.28
N GLN A 48 14.65 -0.98 -4.82
CA GLN A 48 14.14 -0.54 -6.11
C GLN A 48 13.23 0.70 -5.95
N PRO A 49 13.28 1.66 -6.88
CA PRO A 49 12.39 2.80 -6.87
C PRO A 49 10.94 2.36 -7.11
N LEU A 50 10.01 2.91 -6.35
CA LEU A 50 8.58 2.77 -6.61
C LEU A 50 8.22 3.47 -7.93
N ARG A 51 7.36 2.81 -8.73
CA ARG A 51 6.84 3.32 -10.00
C ARG A 51 5.34 3.11 -10.06
N CYS A 52 4.66 3.93 -10.84
CA CYS A 52 3.22 3.80 -11.04
C CYS A 52 2.89 2.46 -11.70
N ASN A 53 2.02 1.67 -11.11
CA ASN A 53 1.50 0.41 -11.67
C ASN A 53 0.63 0.60 -12.92
N ARG A 54 0.17 1.83 -13.20
CA ARG A 54 -0.67 2.13 -14.38
C ARG A 54 0.13 2.59 -15.59
N CYS A 55 1.09 3.50 -15.40
CA CYS A 55 1.85 4.08 -16.53
C CYS A 55 3.38 3.95 -16.42
N GLY A 56 3.90 3.35 -15.34
CA GLY A 56 5.35 3.25 -15.10
C GLY A 56 6.04 4.56 -14.66
N GLY A 57 5.29 5.66 -14.55
CA GLY A 57 5.82 6.98 -14.20
C GLY A 57 6.36 7.10 -12.77
N PRO A 58 7.06 8.21 -12.46
CA PRO A 58 7.53 8.51 -11.11
C PRO A 58 6.35 8.79 -10.16
N VAL A 59 6.58 8.50 -8.88
CA VAL A 59 5.58 8.65 -7.81
C VAL A 59 6.09 9.53 -6.69
N TYR A 60 5.18 10.13 -5.94
CA TYR A 60 5.42 10.88 -4.71
C TYR A 60 4.47 10.44 -3.60
N LEU A 61 4.77 10.90 -2.39
CA LEU A 61 3.91 10.71 -1.22
C LEU A 61 2.95 11.90 -1.09
N GLU A 62 1.66 11.62 -1.06
CA GLU A 62 0.60 12.60 -0.78
C GLU A 62 -0.12 12.23 0.53
N ASP A 63 -0.85 13.18 1.12
CA ASP A 63 -1.70 12.97 2.30
C ASP A 63 -0.99 12.32 3.52
N VAL A 64 0.27 12.72 3.73
CA VAL A 64 1.11 12.18 4.81
C VAL A 64 0.49 12.48 6.19
N SER A 65 0.15 11.43 6.92
CA SER A 65 -0.58 11.52 8.18
C SER A 65 0.04 10.62 9.26
N LEU A 66 0.03 11.09 10.51
CA LEU A 66 0.39 10.27 11.67
C LEU A 66 -0.83 9.47 12.13
N VAL A 67 -0.71 8.15 12.11
CA VAL A 67 -1.77 7.22 12.53
C VAL A 67 -1.35 6.47 13.80
N ARG A 68 -2.26 6.41 14.79
CA ARG A 68 -2.13 5.49 15.92
C ARG A 68 -2.67 4.14 15.49
N GLU A 69 -1.81 3.13 15.41
CA GLU A 69 -2.32 1.76 15.28
C GLU A 69 -2.89 1.30 16.62
N PRO A 70 -4.17 0.88 16.68
CA PRO A 70 -4.70 0.17 17.82
C PRO A 70 -3.88 -1.10 18.05
N VAL A 71 -3.47 -1.34 19.29
CA VAL A 71 -2.85 -2.62 19.67
C VAL A 71 -3.88 -3.71 19.43
N GLY A 72 -3.66 -4.58 18.45
CA GLY A 72 -4.62 -5.63 18.06
C GLY A 72 -5.53 -5.30 16.87
N ALA A 73 -5.29 -4.20 16.15
CA ALA A 73 -5.92 -4.02 14.84
C ALA A 73 -5.48 -5.17 13.93
N ARG A 74 -6.39 -6.13 13.69
CA ARG A 74 -6.21 -7.17 12.69
C ARG A 74 -5.76 -6.47 11.41
N PRO A 75 -4.72 -6.97 10.69
CA PRO A 75 -4.43 -6.46 9.36
C PRO A 75 -5.78 -6.46 8.63
N GLN A 76 -6.18 -5.30 8.08
CA GLN A 76 -7.35 -5.18 7.23
C GLN A 76 -7.14 -6.16 6.09
N ARG A 77 -7.56 -7.42 6.31
CA ARG A 77 -7.81 -8.41 5.28
C ARG A 77 -8.97 -7.79 4.55
N ASP A 78 -8.66 -7.33 3.35
CA ASP A 78 -9.64 -6.82 2.42
C ASP A 78 -10.83 -7.78 2.44
N GLU A 79 -11.99 -7.32 2.89
CA GLU A 79 -13.25 -8.09 2.96
C GLU A 79 -13.61 -8.76 1.62
N GLN A 80 -12.98 -8.30 0.54
CA GLN A 80 -13.06 -8.87 -0.79
C GLN A 80 -12.38 -10.25 -0.90
N HIS A 81 -11.27 -10.50 -0.20
CA HIS A 81 -10.56 -11.79 -0.25
C HIS A 81 -11.31 -12.91 0.49
N VAL A 82 -12.13 -12.57 1.50
CA VAL A 82 -12.90 -13.57 2.25
C VAL A 82 -14.05 -14.11 1.42
N LYS A 83 -14.72 -13.24 0.64
CA LYS A 83 -15.84 -13.66 -0.22
C LYS A 83 -15.40 -14.62 -1.34
N ASP A 84 -14.21 -14.42 -1.90
CA ASP A 84 -13.65 -15.33 -2.92
C ASP A 84 -13.25 -16.70 -2.34
N TRP A 85 -12.82 -16.77 -1.08
CA TRP A 85 -12.50 -18.05 -0.41
C TRP A 85 -13.73 -18.87 -0.02
N ASP A 86 -14.83 -18.21 0.39
CA ASP A 86 -16.08 -18.89 0.74
C ASP A 86 -16.78 -19.47 -0.49
N LEU A 87 -16.71 -18.79 -1.64
CA LEU A 87 -17.22 -19.30 -2.93
C LEU A 87 -16.42 -20.50 -3.44
N ALA A 88 -15.11 -20.55 -3.21
CA ALA A 88 -14.25 -21.66 -3.64
C ALA A 88 -14.39 -22.94 -2.78
N ARG A 89 -15.05 -22.88 -1.62
CA ARG A 89 -15.32 -24.05 -0.75
C ARG A 89 -16.74 -24.60 -0.85
N ALA A 90 -17.62 -23.91 -1.58
CA ALA A 90 -19.01 -24.32 -1.79
C ALA A 90 -19.24 -25.05 -3.14
N SER A 91 -18.17 -25.38 -3.87
CA SER A 91 -18.21 -26.14 -5.13
C SER A 91 -17.45 -27.46 -5.01
#